data_AF-A0A0F9XX39-F1
#
_entry.id   AF-A0A0F9XX39-F1
#
_cell.length_a   1.000
_cell.length_b   1.000
_cell.length_c   1.000
_cell.angle_alpha   90.00
_cell.angle_beta   90.00
_cell.angle_gamma   90.00
#
_symmetry.space_group_name_H-M   'P 1'
#
loop_
_entity.id
_entity.type
_entity.pdbx_description
1 polymer ?
#
loop_
_entity_poly.entity_id
_entity_poly.type
_entity_poly.pdbx_seq_one_letter_code
_entity_poly.pdbx_strand_id
1 'polypeptide(L)' 'MSVHALQTCRESAEILIHPSSCTGGYLLDEQGREIAITEQMVQHACNELERQWVAAPRQASH' A
#
# COMPACT_ATOMS: atom_id res chain seq x y z
N MET A 1 -21.63 -7.22 6.23
CA MET A 1 -21.11 -6.36 5.15
C MET A 1 -20.41 -7.25 4.16
N SER A 2 -21.00 -7.45 2.98
CA SER A 2 -20.47 -8.40 1.99
C SER A 2 -19.37 -7.72 1.17
N VAL A 3 -18.14 -8.19 1.31
CA VAL A 3 -16.97 -7.74 0.52
C VAL A 3 -17.02 -8.34 -0.89
N HIS A 4 -18.08 -8.05 -1.63
CA HIS A 4 -18.18 -8.49 -3.00
C HIS A 4 -17.31 -7.61 -3.91
N ALA A 5 -16.30 -8.26 -4.48
CA ALA A 5 -15.53 -7.87 -5.65
C ALA A 5 -14.62 -6.63 -5.51
N LEU A 6 -13.62 -6.73 -4.63
CA LEU A 6 -12.33 -6.13 -4.96
C LEU A 6 -11.79 -6.95 -6.16
N GLN A 7 -11.82 -6.37 -7.35
CA GLN A 7 -11.09 -6.95 -8.49
C GLN A 7 -9.60 -6.80 -8.20
N THR A 8 -9.04 -7.78 -7.50
CA THR A 8 -7.60 -7.88 -7.26
C THR A 8 -6.90 -7.87 -8.61
N CYS A 9 -6.05 -6.88 -8.84
CA CYS A 9 -5.16 -6.81 -10.00
C CYS A 9 -4.22 -8.04 -9.95
N ARG A 10 -4.69 -9.18 -10.46
CA ARG A 10 -4.01 -10.47 -10.44
C ARG A 10 -2.92 -10.46 -11.51
N GLU A 11 -1.71 -10.14 -11.07
CA GLU A 11 -0.40 -10.60 -11.55
C GLU A 11 -0.40 -11.25 -12.94
N SER A 12 -0.70 -10.46 -13.96
CA SER A 12 -0.52 -10.85 -15.36
C SER A 12 0.12 -9.66 -16.03
N ALA A 13 1.43 -9.79 -16.25
CA ALA A 13 2.22 -8.84 -17.01
C ALA A 13 1.54 -8.55 -18.38
N GLU A 14 1.78 -7.33 -18.88
CA GLU A 14 1.57 -6.92 -20.28
C GLU A 14 0.21 -6.34 -20.72
N ILE A 15 -0.71 -6.00 -19.83
CA ILE A 15 -1.80 -5.08 -20.19
C ILE A 15 -1.57 -3.76 -19.47
N LEU A 16 -1.65 -2.67 -20.23
CA LEU A 16 -1.63 -1.28 -19.76
C LEU A 16 -2.84 -1.05 -18.83
N ILE A 17 -2.78 -1.61 -17.62
CA ILE A 17 -3.76 -1.40 -16.57
C ILE A 17 -3.53 0.03 -16.10
N HIS A 18 -4.37 0.94 -16.58
CA HIS A 18 -4.41 2.29 -16.06
C HIS A 18 -4.62 2.19 -14.53
N PRO A 19 -3.79 2.87 -13.72
CA PRO A 19 -3.87 2.78 -12.25
C PRO A 19 -5.26 3.10 -11.68
N SER A 20 -6.05 3.89 -12.42
CA SER A 20 -7.47 4.17 -12.16
C SER A 20 -8.39 2.94 -12.17
N SER A 21 -7.94 1.79 -12.69
CA SER A 21 -8.69 0.53 -12.67
C SER A 21 -8.28 -0.41 -11.53
N CYS A 22 -7.20 -0.13 -10.80
CA CYS A 22 -6.90 -0.85 -9.57
C CYS A 22 -7.64 -0.17 -8.40
N THR A 23 -8.54 -0.93 -7.76
CA THR A 23 -9.35 -0.46 -6.63
C THR A 23 -8.51 -0.08 -5.40
N GLY A 24 -7.20 -0.40 -5.40
CA GLY A 24 -6.25 -0.08 -4.33
C GLY A 24 -5.59 1.30 -4.40
N GLY A 25 -5.86 2.10 -5.44
CA GLY A 25 -5.23 3.42 -5.62
C GLY A 25 -3.81 3.37 -6.20
N TYR A 26 -3.19 4.54 -6.30
CA TYR A 26 -1.88 4.73 -6.94
C TYR A 26 -1.03 5.78 -6.22
N LEU A 27 0.29 5.70 -6.39
CA LEU A 27 1.24 6.73 -5.99
C LEU A 27 1.71 7.50 -7.23
N LEU A 28 2.25 8.70 -7.01
CA LEU A 28 2.98 9.43 -8.05
C LEU A 28 4.48 9.18 -7.85
N ASP A 29 5.17 8.80 -8.91
CA ASP A 29 6.64 8.75 -8.90
C ASP A 29 7.24 10.15 -9.06
N GLU A 30 8.58 10.23 -8.99
CA GLU A 30 9.33 11.48 -9.10
C GLU A 30 9.14 12.19 -10.46
N GLN A 31 8.70 11.45 -11.49
CA GLN A 31 8.40 12.00 -12.82
C GLN A 31 6.92 12.39 -12.95
N GLY A 32 6.14 12.27 -11.88
CA GLY A 32 4.71 12.58 -11.85
C GLY A 32 3.84 11.50 -12.52
N ARG A 33 4.36 10.30 -12.72
CA ARG A 33 3.59 9.18 -13.31
C ARG A 33 2.88 8.41 -12.22
N GLU A 34 1.66 7.98 -12.52
CA GLU A 34 0.87 7.14 -11.62
C GLU A 34 1.39 5.70 -11.64
N ILE A 35 1.71 5.17 -10.46
CA ILE A 35 2.14 3.78 -10.24
C ILE A 35 1.14 3.08 -9.31
N ALA A 36 0.66 1.90 -9.72
CA ALA A 36 -0.28 1.14 -8.90
C ALA A 36 0.37 0.70 -7.58
N ILE A 37 -0.36 0.80 -6.48
CA ILE A 37 0.11 0.31 -5.17
C ILE A 37 0.14 -1.22 -5.21
N THR A 38 1.30 -1.80 -4.90
CA THR A 38 1.50 -3.25 -4.84
C THR A 38 1.63 -3.73 -3.40
N GLU A 39 1.35 -5.00 -3.14
CA GLU A 39 1.54 -5.62 -1.83
C GLU A 39 3.00 -5.50 -1.34
N GLN A 40 3.97 -5.64 -2.25
CA GLN A 40 5.38 -5.48 -1.92
C GLN A 40 5.70 -4.08 -1.38
N MET A 41 5.09 -3.04 -1.95
CA MET A 41 5.24 -1.66 -1.45
C MET A 41 4.64 -1.51 -0.05
N VAL A 42 3.46 -2.08 0.18
CA VAL A 42 2.79 -2.05 1.49
C VAL A 42 3.64 -2.77 2.54
N GLN A 43 4.10 -3.99 2.25
CA GLN A 43 4.92 -4.75 3.18
C GLN A 43 6.25 -4.05 3.48
N HIS A 44 6.88 -3.44 2.48
CA HIS A 44 8.11 -2.66 2.68
C HIS A 44 7.86 -1.48 3.64
N ALA A 45 6.78 -0.73 3.44
CA ALA A 45 6.42 0.38 4.32
C ALA A 45 6.15 -0.10 5.76
N CYS A 46 5.42 -1.20 5.93
CA CYS A 46 5.18 -1.80 7.26
C CYS A 46 6.49 -2.17 7.96
N ASN A 47 7.43 -2.80 7.25
CA ASN A 47 8.72 -3.18 7.82
C ASN A 47 9.54 -1.96 8.26
N GLU A 48 9.56 -0.90 7.46
CA GLU A 48 10.29 0.33 7.82
C GLU A 48 9.64 1.04 9.02
N LEU A 49 8.31 1.07 9.09
CA LEU A 49 7.60 1.61 10.26
C LEU A 49 7.90 0.81 11.53
N GLU A 50 7.94 -0.52 11.46
CA GLU A 50 8.28 -1.37 12.60
C GLU A 50 9.72 -1.11 13.08
N ARG A 51 10.67 -0.94 12.17
CA ARG A 51 12.08 -0.65 12.50
C ARG A 51 12.25 0.70 13.18
N GLN A 52 11.46 1.70 12.77
CA GLN A 52 11.48 3.04 13.32
C GLN A 52 10.55 3.20 14.54
N TRP A 53 9.81 2.15 14.89
CA TRP A 53 8.85 2.20 15.98
C TRP A 53 9.56 2.40 17.31
N VAL A 54 9.33 3.57 17.94
CA VAL A 54 9.76 3.84 19.30
C VAL A 54 8.57 3.64 20.22
N ALA A 55 8.69 2.72 21.17
CA ALA A 55 7.66 2.53 22.19
C ALA A 55 7.43 3.84 22.95
N ALA A 56 6.18 4.29 23.00
CA ALA A 56 5.83 5.44 23.80
C ALA A 56 6.27 5.22 25.26
N PRO A 57 6.85 6.23 25.93
CA PRO A 57 7.23 6.09 27.32
C PRO A 57 5.98 5.71 28.13
N ARG A 58 6.07 4.62 28.89
CA ARG A 58 5.01 4.21 29.83
C ARG A 58 4.76 5.39 30.76
N GLN A 59 3.58 6.00 30.65
CA GLN A 59 3.13 6.94 31.66
C GLN A 59 2.98 6.12 32.94
N ALA A 60 3.85 6.36 33.92
CA ALA A 60 3.69 5.82 35.25
C ALA A 60 2.40 6.43 35.82
N SER A 61 1.30 5.69 35.72
CA SER A 61 0.07 5.99 36.44
C SER A 61 0.38 5.88 37.92
N HIS A 62 0.40 7.03 38.61
CA HIS A 62 0.35 7.12 40.07
C HIS A 62 -1.12 7.06 40.51
#